data_AF-A0A1Y1NGY5-F1
#
_entry.id   AF-A0A1Y1NGY5-F1
#
_cell.length_a   1.000
_cell.length_b   1.000
_cell.length_c   1.000
_cell.angle_alpha   90.00
_cell.angle_beta   90.00
_cell.angle_gamma   90.00
#
_symmetry.space_group_name_H-M   'P 1'
#
loop_
_entity.id
_entity.type
_entity.pdbx_description
1 polymer ?
#
loop_
_entity_poly.entity_id
_entity_poly.type
_entity_poly.pdbx_seq_one_letter_code
_entity_poly.pdbx_strand_id
1 'polypeptide(L)'
;MFWYNYKEDKWSNEIALPYLDRPVICCNLNNELFLFFPHYRYGYVFDQQKTLWYKVHISVSDDCAANFSPRSTVFSYKNRLCIRDNECIAELKLHQLNLEMVSYKRLPIQMGQLESVICEDVVYTLFKQTLPDSNISMERYCMKTQKRHFVFANEVEGSLLQLQGEVYTYRMSTPIFTFQHYNLIEKDEFVN
;
A
#
# COMPACT_ATOMS: atom_id res chain seq x y z
N MET A 1 -5.95 -12.56 -15.66
CA MET A 1 -4.63 -11.93 -15.43
C MET A 1 -3.73 -12.26 -16.61
N PHE A 2 -2.94 -11.30 -17.06
CA PHE A 2 -1.87 -11.49 -18.03
C PHE A 2 -0.71 -10.57 -17.62
N TRP A 3 0.52 -10.90 -18.03
CA TRP A 3 1.70 -10.07 -17.78
C TRP A 3 2.56 -9.97 -19.04
N TYR A 4 3.39 -8.94 -19.09
CA TYR A 4 4.28 -8.68 -20.22
C TYR A 4 5.72 -9.06 -19.86
N ASN A 5 6.33 -9.93 -20.66
CA ASN A 5 7.74 -10.28 -20.56
C ASN A 5 8.54 -9.36 -21.48
N TYR A 6 9.19 -8.34 -20.91
CA TYR A 6 9.96 -7.37 -21.67
C TYR A 6 11.21 -7.96 -22.36
N LYS A 7 11.75 -9.08 -21.85
CA LYS A 7 12.93 -9.73 -22.45
C LYS A 7 12.57 -10.49 -23.72
N GLU A 8 11.35 -11.01 -23.78
CA GLU A 8 10.85 -11.80 -24.92
C GLU A 8 9.93 -11.00 -25.85
N ASP A 9 9.59 -9.76 -25.46
CA ASP A 9 8.63 -8.88 -26.16
C ASP A 9 7.27 -9.57 -26.39
N LYS A 10 6.76 -10.24 -25.35
CA LYS A 10 5.55 -11.06 -25.42
C LYS A 10 4.66 -10.92 -24.20
N TRP A 11 3.35 -10.95 -24.44
CA TRP A 11 2.35 -11.12 -23.41
C TRP A 11 2.21 -12.61 -23.05
N SER A 12 1.95 -12.89 -21.76
CA SER A 12 1.60 -14.22 -21.30
C SER A 12 0.23 -14.67 -21.83
N ASN A 13 -0.03 -15.98 -21.74
CA ASN A 13 -1.40 -16.45 -21.81
C ASN A 13 -2.23 -15.90 -20.65
N GLU A 14 -3.55 -15.86 -20.84
CA GLU A 14 -4.48 -15.48 -19.78
C GLU A 14 -4.52 -16.55 -18.69
N ILE A 15 -4.47 -16.10 -17.43
CA ILE A 15 -4.63 -16.92 -16.23
C ILE A 15 -5.84 -16.43 -15.45
N ALA A 16 -6.70 -17.37 -15.05
CA ALA A 16 -7.84 -17.07 -14.19
C ALA A 16 -7.39 -16.51 -12.83
N LEU A 17 -8.05 -15.45 -12.37
CA LEU A 17 -7.88 -14.97 -11.01
C LEU A 17 -8.57 -15.94 -10.03
N PRO A 18 -8.08 -16.07 -8.79
CA PRO A 18 -8.68 -16.97 -7.81
C PRO A 18 -10.09 -16.56 -7.40
N TYR A 19 -10.45 -15.27 -7.57
CA TYR A 19 -11.78 -14.71 -7.30
C TYR A 19 -12.03 -13.48 -8.21
N LEU A 20 -13.27 -13.30 -8.69
CA LEU A 20 -13.63 -12.26 -9.68
C LEU A 20 -14.56 -11.16 -9.15
N ASP A 21 -15.31 -11.40 -8.07
CA ASP A 21 -16.48 -10.55 -7.75
C ASP A 21 -16.23 -9.46 -6.69
N ARG A 22 -14.97 -9.21 -6.32
CA ARG A 22 -14.66 -8.34 -5.17
C ARG A 22 -13.44 -7.46 -5.40
N PRO A 23 -13.42 -6.25 -4.80
CA PRO A 23 -12.24 -5.41 -4.81
C PRO A 23 -11.09 -6.15 -4.15
N VAL A 24 -10.01 -6.28 -4.91
CA VAL A 24 -8.75 -6.90 -4.51
C VAL A 24 -7.68 -5.83 -4.52
N ILE A 25 -6.79 -5.87 -3.54
CA ILE A 25 -5.63 -4.99 -3.49
C ILE A 25 -4.41 -5.84 -3.78
N CYS A 26 -3.50 -5.36 -4.63
CA CYS A 26 -2.32 -6.13 -4.99
C CYS A 26 -1.03 -5.40 -4.64
N CYS A 27 0.01 -6.18 -4.39
CA CYS A 27 1.38 -5.68 -4.28
C CYS A 27 2.36 -6.77 -4.72
N ASN A 28 3.62 -6.39 -4.92
CA ASN A 28 4.72 -7.36 -4.92
C ASN A 28 4.94 -7.81 -3.47
N LEU A 29 5.09 -9.12 -3.23
CA LEU A 29 5.52 -9.68 -1.95
C LEU A 29 6.58 -10.75 -2.24
N ASN A 30 7.82 -10.54 -1.78
CA ASN A 30 8.95 -11.45 -2.04
C ASN A 30 9.15 -11.80 -3.53
N ASN A 31 9.00 -10.82 -4.43
CA ASN A 31 9.10 -10.97 -5.89
C ASN A 31 7.99 -11.82 -6.53
N GLU A 32 6.89 -12.04 -5.81
CA GLU A 32 5.70 -12.69 -6.32
C GLU A 32 4.52 -11.72 -6.27
N LEU A 33 3.58 -11.87 -7.21
CA LEU A 33 2.34 -11.10 -7.18
C LEU A 33 1.47 -11.61 -6.02
N PHE A 34 1.14 -10.72 -5.11
CA PHE A 34 0.23 -10.99 -4.01
C PHE A 34 -1.09 -10.26 -4.20
N LEU A 35 -2.19 -10.99 -4.03
CA LEU A 35 -3.55 -10.48 -4.01
C LEU A 35 -4.10 -10.53 -2.59
N PHE A 36 -4.39 -9.38 -2.01
CA PHE A 36 -4.93 -9.23 -0.68
C PHE A 36 -6.45 -9.06 -0.72
N PHE A 37 -7.15 -9.80 0.14
CA PHE A 37 -8.61 -9.73 0.33
C PHE A 37 -8.92 -9.20 1.74
N PRO A 38 -9.06 -7.87 1.91
CA PRO A 38 -9.17 -7.21 3.22
C PRO A 38 -10.28 -7.77 4.11
N HIS A 39 -11.43 -8.08 3.51
CA HIS A 39 -12.62 -8.56 4.22
C HIS A 39 -12.49 -9.99 4.75
N TYR A 40 -11.58 -10.80 4.21
CA TYR A 40 -11.54 -12.23 4.49
C TYR A 40 -10.28 -12.73 5.16
N ARG A 41 -9.32 -11.83 5.45
CA ARG A 41 -8.06 -12.16 6.14
C ARG A 41 -7.32 -13.31 5.47
N TYR A 42 -7.28 -13.26 4.14
CA TYR A 42 -6.40 -14.12 3.35
C TYR A 42 -5.93 -13.34 2.13
N GLY A 43 -4.95 -13.92 1.46
CA GLY A 43 -4.56 -13.50 0.12
C GLY A 43 -4.19 -14.69 -0.75
N TYR A 44 -3.72 -14.38 -1.94
CA TYR A 44 -3.18 -15.38 -2.86
C TYR A 44 -1.85 -14.90 -3.39
N VAL A 45 -0.86 -15.79 -3.39
CA VAL A 45 0.43 -15.59 -4.05
C VAL A 45 0.42 -16.31 -5.38
N PHE A 46 0.88 -15.64 -6.43
CA PHE A 46 1.01 -16.24 -7.76
C PHE A 46 2.40 -16.82 -7.96
N ASP A 47 2.48 -18.13 -8.15
CA ASP A 47 3.70 -18.81 -8.61
C ASP A 47 3.73 -18.78 -10.13
N GLN A 48 4.60 -17.93 -10.67
CA GLN A 48 4.76 -17.76 -12.11
C GLN A 48 5.34 -19.00 -12.81
N GLN A 49 6.17 -19.79 -12.13
CA GLN A 49 6.80 -20.98 -12.72
C GLN A 49 5.77 -22.10 -12.91
N LYS A 50 4.90 -22.29 -11.93
CA LYS A 50 3.83 -23.30 -11.99
C LYS A 50 2.54 -22.77 -12.57
N THR A 51 2.43 -21.46 -12.77
CA THR A 51 1.20 -20.77 -13.22
C THR A 51 -0.01 -21.06 -12.32
N LEU A 52 0.22 -21.08 -11.00
CA LEU A 52 -0.79 -21.43 -9.99
C LEU A 52 -0.89 -20.38 -8.89
N TRP A 53 -2.06 -20.33 -8.26
CA TRP A 53 -2.33 -19.49 -7.09
C TRP A 53 -2.27 -20.32 -5.81
N TYR A 54 -1.51 -19.82 -4.84
CA TYR A 54 -1.45 -20.39 -3.50
C TYR A 54 -2.18 -19.49 -2.52
N LYS A 55 -3.14 -20.07 -1.80
CA LYS A 55 -3.85 -19.33 -0.74
C LYS A 55 -2.92 -19.12 0.45
N VAL A 56 -2.88 -17.89 0.93
CA VAL A 56 -2.12 -17.48 2.11
C VAL A 56 -3.11 -17.03 3.17
N HIS A 57 -3.03 -17.63 4.36
CA HIS A 57 -3.86 -17.26 5.49
C HIS A 57 -3.25 -16.08 6.25
N ILE A 58 -4.07 -15.23 6.85
CA ILE A 58 -3.59 -14.13 7.67
C ILE A 58 -3.96 -14.39 9.13
N SER A 59 -2.93 -14.57 9.95
CA SER A 59 -3.06 -14.74 11.39
C SER A 59 -2.92 -13.38 12.07
N VAL A 60 -4.05 -12.85 12.52
CA VAL A 60 -4.13 -11.59 13.28
C VAL A 60 -4.39 -11.89 14.77
N SER A 61 -3.86 -11.04 15.66
CA SER A 61 -4.24 -11.08 17.07
C SER A 61 -5.67 -10.57 17.29
N ASP A 62 -6.30 -10.94 18.40
CA ASP A 62 -7.66 -10.51 18.75
C ASP A 62 -7.80 -8.98 18.86
N ASP A 63 -6.74 -8.27 19.24
CA ASP A 63 -6.70 -6.79 19.31
C ASP A 63 -6.79 -6.10 17.94
N CYS A 64 -6.56 -6.86 16.87
CA CYS A 64 -6.66 -6.48 15.48
C CYS A 64 -7.90 -7.10 14.80
N ALA A 65 -8.93 -7.48 15.56
CA ALA A 65 -10.17 -8.07 15.04
C ALA A 65 -10.98 -7.18 14.09
N ALA A 66 -10.54 -5.94 13.80
CA ALA A 66 -11.12 -5.13 12.74
C ALA A 66 -10.69 -5.66 11.36
N ASN A 67 -11.67 -5.88 10.48
CA ASN A 67 -11.38 -6.19 9.09
C ASN A 67 -10.71 -4.97 8.44
N PHE A 68 -9.63 -5.20 7.69
CA PHE A 68 -9.01 -4.16 6.90
C PHE A 68 -10.03 -3.61 5.90
N SER A 69 -10.03 -2.28 5.72
CA SER A 69 -10.91 -1.61 4.79
C SER A 69 -10.56 -1.99 3.33
N PRO A 70 -11.53 -2.07 2.41
CA PRO A 70 -11.24 -2.16 0.98
C PRO A 70 -10.54 -0.89 0.44
N ARG A 71 -10.50 0.19 1.23
CA ARG A 71 -9.76 1.42 0.94
C ARG A 71 -8.34 1.44 1.51
N SER A 72 -7.89 0.36 2.17
CA SER A 72 -6.51 0.27 2.63
C SER A 72 -5.53 0.33 1.44
N THR A 73 -4.28 0.64 1.72
CA THR A 73 -3.18 0.47 0.77
C THR A 73 -2.27 -0.63 1.29
N VAL A 74 -1.69 -1.38 0.36
CA VAL A 74 -0.85 -2.54 0.66
C VAL A 74 0.44 -2.40 -0.11
N PHE A 75 1.57 -2.61 0.56
CA PHE A 75 2.89 -2.51 -0.03
C PHE A 75 3.85 -3.48 0.65
N SER A 76 4.89 -3.90 -0.07
CA SER A 76 6.01 -4.63 0.52
C SER A 76 7.01 -3.67 1.16
N TYR A 77 7.50 -4.04 2.33
CA TYR A 77 8.68 -3.44 2.94
C TYR A 77 9.60 -4.55 3.42
N LYS A 78 10.77 -4.69 2.77
CA LYS A 78 11.66 -5.85 2.98
C LYS A 78 10.90 -7.16 2.71
N ASN A 79 10.96 -8.11 3.63
CA ASN A 79 10.23 -9.39 3.60
C ASN A 79 8.87 -9.33 4.31
N ARG A 80 8.25 -8.14 4.39
CA ARG A 80 7.00 -7.91 5.10
C ARG A 80 5.96 -7.30 4.19
N LEU A 81 4.73 -7.72 4.41
CA LEU A 81 3.54 -7.06 3.90
C LEU A 81 3.15 -5.96 4.88
N CYS A 82 3.01 -4.74 4.38
CA CYS A 82 2.54 -3.62 5.16
C CYS A 82 1.15 -3.22 4.68
N ILE A 83 0.23 -3.04 5.62
CA ILE A 83 -1.13 -2.59 5.34
C ILE A 83 -1.31 -1.25 6.04
N ARG A 84 -1.62 -0.22 5.27
CA ARG A 84 -2.00 1.10 5.78
C ARG A 84 -3.49 1.29 5.55
N ASP A 85 -4.22 1.34 6.65
CA ASP A 85 -5.65 1.69 6.69
C ASP A 85 -5.83 3.04 7.38
N ASN A 86 -6.98 3.67 7.34
CA ASN A 86 -7.23 4.96 7.99
C ASN A 86 -6.90 4.96 9.50
N GLU A 87 -7.16 3.84 10.17
CA GLU A 87 -7.07 3.71 11.63
C GLU A 87 -5.83 2.97 12.12
N CYS A 88 -5.04 2.40 11.22
CA CYS A 88 -3.90 1.59 11.62
C CYS A 88 -2.83 1.46 10.54
N ILE A 89 -1.64 1.06 11.01
CA ILE A 89 -0.61 0.46 10.17
C ILE A 89 -0.27 -0.91 10.75
N ALA A 90 -0.29 -1.94 9.91
CA ALA A 90 0.03 -3.31 10.26
C ALA A 90 1.22 -3.81 9.44
N GLU A 91 2.10 -4.56 10.08
CA GLU A 91 3.19 -5.30 9.44
C GLU A 91 2.95 -6.78 9.62
N LEU A 92 3.01 -7.53 8.52
CA LEU A 92 2.86 -8.97 8.49
C LEU A 92 4.08 -9.59 7.83
N LYS A 93 4.53 -10.73 8.35
CA LYS A 93 5.65 -11.47 7.78
C LYS A 93 5.17 -12.79 7.25
N LEU A 94 5.58 -13.12 6.03
CA LEU A 94 5.25 -14.37 5.39
C LEU A 94 6.10 -15.50 5.97
N HIS A 95 5.44 -16.51 6.51
CA HIS A 95 5.98 -17.76 6.99
C HIS A 95 5.24 -18.90 6.28
N GLN A 96 5.86 -19.49 5.26
CA GLN A 96 5.24 -20.44 4.35
C GLN A 96 3.97 -19.86 3.71
N LEU A 97 2.79 -20.41 3.99
CA LEU A 97 1.50 -19.93 3.49
C LEU A 97 0.70 -19.18 4.56
N ASN A 98 1.38 -18.66 5.58
CA ASN A 98 0.78 -17.86 6.64
C ASN A 98 1.46 -16.50 6.75
N LEU A 99 0.66 -15.44 6.74
CA LEU A 99 1.08 -14.07 7.06
C LEU A 99 0.78 -13.83 8.53
N GLU A 100 1.84 -13.71 9.32
CA GLU A 100 1.74 -13.48 10.76
C GLU A 100 1.94 -12.01 11.07
N MET A 101 1.07 -11.44 11.89
CA MET A 101 1.19 -10.06 12.34
C MET A 101 2.42 -9.88 13.25
N VAL A 102 3.36 -9.04 12.81
CA VAL A 102 4.57 -8.72 13.57
C VAL A 102 4.43 -7.38 14.29
N SER A 103 3.69 -6.44 13.70
CA SER A 103 3.42 -5.15 14.32
C SER A 103 2.03 -4.66 13.97
N TYR A 104 1.40 -3.99 14.93
CA TYR A 104 0.15 -3.30 14.73
C TYR A 104 0.17 -2.02 15.52
N LYS A 105 -0.10 -0.89 14.85
CA LYS A 105 -0.18 0.41 15.50
C LYS A 105 -1.48 1.08 15.12
N ARG A 106 -2.32 1.35 16.12
CA ARG A 106 -3.49 2.22 15.94
C ARG A 106 -3.04 3.65 15.71
N LEU A 107 -3.70 4.31 14.78
CA LEU A 107 -3.45 5.68 14.38
C LEU A 107 -4.74 6.49 14.62
N PRO A 108 -4.64 7.78 14.95
CA PRO A 108 -5.82 8.63 15.07
C PRO A 108 -6.65 8.56 13.79
N ILE A 109 -7.95 8.29 13.94
CA ILE A 109 -8.89 8.09 12.83
C ILE A 109 -8.81 9.29 11.89
N GLN A 110 -8.54 9.02 10.62
CA GLN A 110 -8.69 10.00 9.55
C GLN A 110 -9.79 9.52 8.61
N MET A 111 -10.84 10.31 8.45
CA MET A 111 -11.95 9.96 7.56
C MET A 111 -11.62 10.44 6.15
N GLY A 112 -11.61 9.53 5.18
CA GLY A 112 -11.37 9.92 3.79
C GLY A 112 -10.90 8.81 2.88
N GLN A 113 -10.45 9.22 1.69
CA GLN A 113 -9.64 8.39 0.80
C GLN A 113 -8.18 8.49 1.24
N LEU A 114 -7.46 7.37 1.12
CA LEU A 114 -6.03 7.31 1.41
C LEU A 114 -5.28 6.77 0.19
N GLU A 115 -4.16 7.41 -0.12
CA GLU A 115 -3.21 6.97 -1.13
C GLU A 115 -1.84 6.95 -0.46
N SER A 116 -1.15 5.80 -0.50
CA SER A 116 0.13 5.64 0.17
C SER A 116 1.20 5.08 -0.75
N VAL A 117 2.43 5.55 -0.57
CA VAL A 117 3.63 5.05 -1.23
C VAL A 117 4.73 4.87 -0.21
N ILE A 118 5.54 3.83 -0.40
CA ILE A 118 6.75 3.62 0.39
C ILE A 118 7.98 4.08 -0.39
N CYS A 119 8.84 4.84 0.29
CA CYS A 119 10.17 5.23 -0.18
C CYS A 119 11.16 4.91 0.95
N GLU A 120 12.10 4.01 0.68
CA GLU A 120 12.98 3.40 1.70
C GLU A 120 12.18 2.87 2.90
N ASP A 121 12.37 3.43 4.11
CA ASP A 121 11.62 3.10 5.31
C ASP A 121 10.53 4.11 5.67
N VAL A 122 10.16 5.00 4.76
CA VAL A 122 9.13 6.03 5.00
C VAL A 122 7.90 5.79 4.14
N VAL A 123 6.77 5.61 4.79
CA VAL A 123 5.45 5.55 4.16
C VAL A 123 4.89 6.96 4.09
N TYR A 124 4.74 7.48 2.88
CA TYR A 124 4.01 8.71 2.63
C TYR A 124 2.55 8.36 2.41
N THR A 125 1.65 9.04 3.10
CA THR A 125 0.21 8.86 2.95
C THR A 125 -0.44 10.21 2.70
N LEU A 126 -1.12 10.34 1.57
CA LEU A 126 -2.03 11.44 1.31
C LEU A 126 -3.43 11.04 1.79
N PHE A 127 -4.02 11.88 2.63
CA PHE A 127 -5.42 11.81 3.02
C PHE A 127 -6.21 12.84 2.23
N LYS A 128 -7.39 12.44 1.75
CA LYS A 128 -8.39 13.33 1.15
C LYS A 128 -9.68 13.18 1.95
N GLN A 129 -9.99 14.19 2.78
CA GLN A 129 -11.25 14.23 3.53
C GLN A 129 -12.41 14.50 2.55
N THR A 130 -13.50 13.76 2.71
CA THR A 130 -14.65 13.84 1.80
C THR A 130 -15.74 14.83 2.22
N LEU A 131 -15.62 15.56 3.33
CA LEU A 131 -16.64 16.49 3.86
C LEU A 131 -16.04 17.54 4.82
N PRO A 132 -16.64 18.74 4.99
CA PRO A 132 -17.32 19.59 4.00
C PRO A 132 -16.34 20.48 3.21
N ASP A 133 -15.17 20.75 3.79
CA ASP A 133 -14.03 21.32 3.09
C ASP A 133 -13.16 20.12 2.71
N SER A 134 -12.92 19.86 1.42
CA SER A 134 -12.12 18.72 0.96
C SER A 134 -10.66 18.88 1.37
N ASN A 135 -10.42 18.65 2.65
CA ASN A 135 -9.14 18.87 3.29
C ASN A 135 -8.18 17.76 2.90
N ILE A 136 -6.98 18.16 2.53
CA ILE A 136 -5.90 17.24 2.22
C ILE A 136 -4.84 17.30 3.31
N SER A 137 -4.18 16.18 3.56
CA SER A 137 -3.04 16.10 4.47
C SER A 137 -2.04 15.13 3.91
N MET A 138 -0.76 15.45 4.00
CA MET A 138 0.31 14.51 3.66
C MET A 138 1.10 14.17 4.91
N GLU A 139 1.09 12.90 5.24
CA GLU A 139 1.84 12.33 6.35
C GLU A 139 3.04 11.56 5.83
N ARG A 140 4.12 11.60 6.62
CA ARG A 140 5.21 10.65 6.54
C ARG A 140 5.25 9.82 7.83
N TYR A 141 5.33 8.50 7.68
CA TYR A 141 5.46 7.54 8.76
C TYR A 141 6.74 6.72 8.55
N CYS A 142 7.71 6.84 9.45
CA CYS A 142 8.95 6.07 9.38
C CYS A 142 8.74 4.69 10.02
N MET A 143 8.86 3.62 9.24
CA MET A 143 8.69 2.23 9.66
C MET A 143 9.73 1.80 10.71
N LYS A 144 10.98 2.31 10.62
CA LYS A 144 12.03 1.98 11.61
C LYS A 144 11.78 2.61 12.98
N THR A 145 11.50 3.91 12.99
CA THR A 145 11.36 4.68 14.24
C THR A 145 9.92 4.72 14.75
N GLN A 146 8.97 4.29 13.92
CA GLN A 146 7.53 4.40 14.13
C GLN A 146 7.04 5.83 14.41
N LYS A 147 7.83 6.83 14.01
CA LYS A 147 7.51 8.25 14.17
C LYS A 147 6.66 8.75 13.00
N ARG A 148 5.66 9.55 13.35
CA ARG A 148 4.70 10.16 12.44
C ARG A 148 4.96 11.66 12.37
N HIS A 149 5.00 12.21 11.17
CA HIS A 149 5.08 13.66 10.94
C HIS A 149 4.18 14.05 9.78
N PHE A 150 3.56 15.23 9.85
CA PHE A 150 2.88 15.81 8.70
C PHE A 150 3.85 16.67 7.90
N VAL A 151 3.81 16.50 6.58
CA VAL A 151 4.41 17.44 5.63
C VAL A 151 3.51 18.67 5.53
N PHE A 152 2.20 18.44 5.43
CA PHE A 152 1.15 19.46 5.57
C PHE A 152 -0.12 18.80 6.12
N ALA A 153 -1.01 19.57 6.76
CA ALA A 153 -2.21 19.06 7.40
C ALA A 153 -3.40 20.01 7.24
N ASN A 154 -4.57 19.44 6.96
CA ASN A 154 -5.87 20.11 6.81
C ASN A 154 -5.87 21.29 5.82
N GLU A 155 -5.26 21.09 4.67
CA GLU A 155 -5.19 22.10 3.61
C GLU A 155 -6.45 22.03 2.74
N VAL A 156 -7.09 23.18 2.48
CA VAL A 156 -8.38 23.25 1.79
C VAL A 156 -8.19 23.17 0.27
N GLU A 157 -9.18 22.62 -0.45
CA GLU A 157 -9.16 22.61 -1.91
C GLU A 157 -8.96 24.01 -2.51
N GLY A 158 -8.01 24.15 -3.44
CA GLY A 158 -7.64 25.43 -4.05
C GLY A 158 -6.75 26.31 -3.18
N SER A 159 -6.35 25.86 -1.98
CA SER A 159 -5.34 26.56 -1.18
C SER A 159 -3.96 26.50 -1.86
N LEU A 160 -3.17 27.54 -1.60
CA LEU A 160 -1.75 27.56 -1.95
C LEU A 160 -0.97 26.90 -0.83
N LEU A 161 -0.43 25.70 -1.10
CA LEU A 161 0.48 25.00 -0.22
C LEU A 161 1.83 25.74 -0.24
N GLN A 162 2.29 26.22 0.91
CA GLN A 162 3.65 26.75 1.04
C GLN A 162 4.56 25.70 1.68
N LEU A 163 5.40 25.07 0.85
CA LEU A 163 6.40 24.11 1.30
C LEU A 163 7.77 24.80 1.28
N GLN A 164 8.35 25.05 2.46
CA GLN A 164 9.71 25.59 2.61
C GLN A 164 10.06 26.79 1.70
N GLY A 165 9.11 27.69 1.46
CA GLY A 165 9.32 28.91 0.66
C GLY A 165 8.94 28.79 -0.81
N GLU A 166 8.61 27.59 -1.29
CA GLU A 166 8.00 27.40 -2.61
C GLU A 166 6.48 27.33 -2.49
N VAL A 167 5.80 28.02 -3.41
CA VAL A 167 4.33 28.06 -3.47
C VAL A 167 3.86 27.03 -4.49
N TYR A 168 3.14 26.01 -4.04
CA TYR A 168 2.52 24.99 -4.87
C TYR A 168 1.00 25.10 -4.81
N THR A 169 0.34 24.98 -5.96
CA THR A 169 -1.12 24.90 -6.04
C THR A 169 -1.53 23.45 -6.18
N TYR A 170 -2.30 22.92 -5.22
CA TYR A 170 -2.83 21.56 -5.31
C TYR A 170 -4.28 21.57 -5.81
N ARG A 171 -4.62 20.63 -6.69
CA ARG A 171 -5.99 20.41 -7.20
C ARG A 171 -6.44 18.99 -6.86
N MET A 172 -7.70 18.81 -6.47
CA MET A 172 -8.28 17.50 -6.17
C MET A 172 -8.18 16.50 -7.33
N SER A 173 -8.26 17.02 -8.56
CA SER A 173 -8.11 16.23 -9.78
C SER A 173 -6.66 15.88 -10.10
N THR A 174 -5.67 16.34 -9.33
CA THR A 174 -4.27 15.99 -9.56
C THR A 174 -4.09 14.50 -9.26
N PRO A 175 -3.90 13.65 -10.28
CA PRO A 175 -3.64 12.25 -10.05
C PRO A 175 -2.25 12.15 -9.41
N ILE A 176 -2.17 11.50 -8.25
CA ILE A 176 -0.89 11.13 -7.67
C ILE A 176 -0.54 9.77 -8.24
N PHE A 177 0.43 9.77 -9.13
CA PHE A 177 1.03 8.53 -9.61
C PHE A 177 2.19 8.20 -8.70
N THR A 178 2.06 7.07 -8.00
CA THR A 178 3.18 6.45 -7.31
C THR A 178 4.12 5.92 -8.40
N PHE A 179 5.25 6.59 -8.58
CA PHE A 179 6.25 6.19 -9.56
C PHE A 179 7.54 5.80 -8.86
N GLN A 180 7.90 4.52 -8.98
CA GLN A 180 9.20 4.00 -8.58
C GLN A 180 10.10 3.98 -9.82
N HIS A 181 11.05 4.92 -9.90
CA HIS A 181 12.02 4.98 -11.00
C HIS A 181 13.19 4.04 -10.74
N TYR A 182 13.54 3.14 -11.66
CA TYR A 182 14.66 2.21 -11.51
C TYR A 182 16.03 2.87 -11.18
N ASN A 183 16.35 4.03 -11.78
CA ASN A 183 17.54 4.83 -11.39
C ASN A 183 17.53 5.43 -9.96
N LEU A 184 16.36 5.54 -9.30
CA LEU A 184 16.29 5.92 -7.87
C LEU A 184 16.54 4.70 -6.95
N ILE A 185 16.59 3.50 -7.52
CA ILE A 185 16.58 2.20 -6.84
C ILE A 185 17.96 1.52 -6.85
N GLU A 186 18.93 1.95 -7.67
CA GLU A 186 20.28 1.36 -7.70
C GLU A 186 21.04 1.40 -6.36
N LYS A 187 20.58 2.23 -5.41
CA LYS A 187 21.13 2.30 -4.04
C LYS A 187 20.17 1.84 -2.95
N ASP A 188 18.98 1.39 -3.32
CA ASP A 188 17.95 0.98 -2.36
C ASP A 188 18.04 -0.54 -2.17
N GLU A 189 18.54 -0.99 -1.01
CA GLU A 189 18.66 -2.42 -0.64
C GLU A 189 17.29 -3.15 -0.55
N PHE A 190 16.20 -2.47 -0.91
CA PHE A 190 14.82 -2.88 -0.65
C PHE A 190 14.00 -3.24 -1.89
N VAL A 191 14.61 -3.21 -3.08
CA VAL A 191 14.04 -3.82 -4.28
C VAL A 191 15.00 -4.92 -4.74
N ASN A 192 14.57 -6.17 -4.61
CA ASN A 192 15.30 -7.34 -5.12
C ASN A 192 15.15 -7.46 -6.64
#